data_AF-A0A5E4LE34-F1
#
_entry.id   AF-A0A5E4LE34-F1
#
_cell.length_a   1.000
_cell.length_b   1.000
_cell.length_c   1.000
_cell.angle_alpha   90.00
_cell.angle_beta   90.00
_cell.angle_gamma   90.00
#
_symmetry.space_group_name_H-M   'P 1'
#
loop_
_entity.id
_entity.type
_entity.pdbx_description
1 polymer ?
#
loop_
_entity_poly.entity_id
_entity_poly.type
_entity_poly.pdbx_seq_one_letter_code
_entity_poly.pdbx_strand_id
1 'polypeptide(L)'
;MDIDSAFRGAFTNIFGQCNIGLDELEGYLTRYHYPVIRARSSISGKEVVLSSSNYPKGAVISQDEISSGKPGPLHIDDIKDLDSLIGALEERFGYAGNKVFGNSADVRESDNVVDSICVYRSHNIFSSRYVAYSSYVRDNSEFIFGSSYFFGCRNTISVVEAGNLSRAFECYLTGYGSDLFFCYNCFNTSNAMFCFNQKTKKYVIGNSELHRDKYLELRKKLLDESREYIEKNKTFYSIFDFHGLDKELIKEVNVPARKPRNDENLKTIEDAFNSTTRIIFGKELGPVDKCAKMLGRRIIPVGNVKTPFGSQAHYLDMFFYRNAPKERMVNSGEAWELGKLKAEIADGEKLETIAKKLAKIAFYRVDWYEGTLSNIMQTRFALNSANTYKVADAVNAKDCAYDTMAFDSESIFGCFRAIHSRFSINCHDCVNVTGCFEMDSCNNCSSSMFCHNSENLDNCMFCFNAKSKRYAIGNVEAGRENYLKIKKLVVEELRKRIEVQGEAGLDIYDLRA
;
A
#
# COMPACT_ATOMS: atom_id res chain seq x y z
N MET A 1 -19.40 7.72 20.43
CA MET A 1 -19.33 8.67 19.30
C MET A 1 -19.49 7.84 18.04
N ASP A 2 -20.28 8.29 17.08
CA ASP A 2 -20.38 7.65 15.76
C ASP A 2 -19.45 8.31 14.74
N ILE A 3 -19.40 7.75 13.53
CA ILE A 3 -18.49 8.17 12.46
C ILE A 3 -18.80 9.58 11.89
N ASP A 4 -20.05 10.03 11.90
CA ASP A 4 -20.42 11.38 11.43
C ASP A 4 -20.13 12.44 12.49
N SER A 5 -20.38 12.13 13.77
CA SER A 5 -19.96 12.96 14.90
C SER A 5 -18.44 13.15 14.94
N ALA A 6 -17.69 12.07 14.69
CA ALA A 6 -16.25 12.07 14.52
C ALA A 6 -15.80 12.97 13.35
N PHE A 7 -16.44 12.82 12.19
CA PHE A 7 -16.18 13.65 11.01
C PHE A 7 -16.45 15.15 11.27
N ARG A 8 -17.61 15.50 11.84
CA ARG A 8 -17.94 16.89 12.20
C ARG A 8 -16.95 17.47 13.19
N GLY A 9 -16.49 16.66 14.15
CA GLY A 9 -15.42 17.02 15.08
C GLY A 9 -14.09 17.31 14.36
N ALA A 10 -13.65 16.44 13.45
CA ALA A 10 -12.43 16.64 12.66
C ALA A 10 -12.51 17.89 11.76
N PHE A 11 -13.63 18.06 11.05
CA PHE A 11 -13.86 19.18 10.13
C PHE A 11 -13.94 20.52 10.88
N THR A 12 -14.70 20.59 11.98
CA THR A 12 -14.75 21.77 12.87
C THR A 12 -13.38 22.12 13.44
N ASN A 13 -12.56 21.10 13.76
CA ASN A 13 -11.19 21.30 14.23
C ASN A 13 -10.25 21.89 13.16
N ILE A 14 -10.51 21.67 11.87
CA ILE A 14 -9.67 22.14 10.77
C ILE A 14 -10.16 23.49 10.22
N PHE A 15 -11.48 23.67 10.12
CA PHE A 15 -12.16 24.78 9.44
C PHE A 15 -13.02 25.68 10.36
N GLY A 16 -13.02 25.44 11.67
CA GLY A 16 -13.76 26.24 12.66
C GLY A 16 -15.24 25.89 12.84
N GLN A 17 -15.90 25.35 11.81
CA GLN A 17 -17.29 24.88 11.84
C GLN A 17 -17.54 23.83 10.74
N CYS A 18 -18.64 23.07 10.83
CA CYS A 18 -19.01 22.02 9.86
C CYS A 18 -20.51 21.99 9.59
N ASN A 19 -20.94 22.42 8.39
CA ASN A 19 -22.35 22.40 7.96
C ASN A 19 -22.66 21.29 6.93
N ILE A 20 -21.86 20.23 6.89
CA ILE A 20 -21.89 19.15 5.89
C ILE A 20 -21.82 17.78 6.58
N GLY A 21 -22.45 16.74 6.03
CA GLY A 21 -22.32 15.35 6.48
C GLY A 21 -21.17 14.59 5.81
N LEU A 22 -20.76 13.48 6.43
CA LEU A 22 -19.65 12.65 5.92
C LEU A 22 -19.91 12.12 4.49
N ASP A 23 -21.07 11.52 4.24
CA ASP A 23 -21.41 10.93 2.93
C ASP A 23 -21.50 11.97 1.80
N GLU A 24 -21.78 13.24 2.11
CA GLU A 24 -21.80 14.33 1.11
C GLU A 24 -20.41 14.62 0.51
N LEU A 25 -19.33 14.12 1.14
CA LEU A 25 -17.96 14.24 0.63
C LEU A 25 -17.40 12.93 0.06
N GLU A 26 -18.17 11.84 -0.07
CA GLU A 26 -17.67 10.54 -0.54
C GLU A 26 -16.79 10.64 -1.80
N GLY A 27 -17.27 11.33 -2.84
CA GLY A 27 -16.53 11.49 -4.10
C GLY A 27 -15.26 12.36 -4.01
N TYR A 28 -15.15 13.22 -2.98
CA TYR A 28 -13.92 13.94 -2.67
C TYR A 28 -12.94 13.03 -1.91
N LEU A 29 -13.42 12.33 -0.89
CA LEU A 29 -12.58 11.52 0.01
C LEU A 29 -12.06 10.24 -0.65
N THR A 30 -12.80 9.68 -1.61
CA THR A 30 -12.40 8.49 -2.38
C THR A 30 -11.53 8.80 -3.61
N ARG A 31 -11.26 10.08 -3.93
CA ARG A 31 -10.59 10.50 -5.18
C ARG A 31 -9.27 9.78 -5.47
N TYR A 32 -8.48 9.48 -4.43
CA TYR A 32 -7.19 8.78 -4.52
C TYR A 32 -7.11 7.50 -3.68
N HIS A 33 -8.27 6.99 -3.29
CA HIS A 33 -8.46 5.77 -2.50
C HIS A 33 -8.32 4.51 -3.38
N TYR A 34 -8.09 3.37 -2.76
CA TYR A 34 -8.38 2.07 -3.39
C TYR A 34 -9.81 1.70 -3.00
N PRO A 35 -10.77 1.71 -3.94
CA PRO A 35 -12.17 1.51 -3.60
C PRO A 35 -12.39 0.11 -3.05
N VAL A 36 -13.27 0.00 -2.05
CA VAL A 36 -13.78 -1.29 -1.61
C VAL A 36 -14.52 -1.97 -2.76
N ILE A 37 -14.30 -3.27 -2.94
CA ILE A 37 -14.89 -4.04 -4.04
C ILE A 37 -16.11 -4.77 -3.51
N ARG A 38 -17.23 -4.74 -4.26
CA ARG A 38 -18.46 -5.45 -3.89
C ARG A 38 -18.68 -6.66 -4.79
N ALA A 39 -19.01 -7.78 -4.18
CA ALA A 39 -19.38 -9.04 -4.80
C ALA A 39 -20.65 -9.59 -4.14
N ARG A 40 -21.15 -10.72 -4.66
CA ARG A 40 -22.17 -11.53 -3.98
C ARG A 40 -21.56 -12.84 -3.51
N SER A 41 -21.95 -13.28 -2.31
CA SER A 41 -21.60 -14.60 -1.79
C SER A 41 -22.11 -15.69 -2.73
N SER A 42 -21.25 -16.66 -3.05
CA SER A 42 -21.61 -17.86 -3.82
C SER A 42 -22.52 -18.82 -3.06
N ILE A 43 -22.65 -18.66 -1.73
CA ILE A 43 -23.47 -19.52 -0.86
C ILE A 43 -24.87 -18.91 -0.66
N SER A 44 -24.96 -17.61 -0.36
CA SER A 44 -26.23 -16.97 0.02
C SER A 44 -26.72 -15.87 -0.93
N GLY A 45 -25.89 -15.41 -1.87
CA GLY A 45 -26.18 -14.25 -2.71
C GLY A 45 -26.17 -12.90 -1.97
N LYS A 46 -25.82 -12.85 -0.68
CA LYS A 46 -25.71 -11.57 0.06
C LYS A 46 -24.50 -10.76 -0.40
N GLU A 47 -24.48 -9.46 -0.09
CA GLU A 47 -23.36 -8.59 -0.45
C GLU A 47 -22.10 -8.93 0.38
N VAL A 48 -20.96 -8.99 -0.31
CA VAL A 48 -19.64 -9.20 0.27
C VAL A 48 -18.73 -8.06 -0.18
N VAL A 49 -18.01 -7.46 0.76
CA VAL A 49 -17.00 -6.44 0.56
C VAL A 49 -15.61 -7.09 0.59
N LEU A 50 -14.75 -6.67 -0.32
CA LEU A 50 -13.44 -7.26 -0.58
C LEU A 50 -12.34 -6.19 -0.63
N SER A 51 -11.19 -6.51 -0.06
CA SER A 51 -9.94 -5.74 -0.09
C SER A 51 -9.13 -5.90 -1.39
N SER A 52 -9.44 -6.93 -2.19
CA SER A 52 -8.68 -7.32 -3.38
C SER A 52 -9.60 -7.65 -4.56
N SER A 53 -9.23 -7.16 -5.74
CA SER A 53 -9.91 -7.44 -7.02
C SER A 53 -9.44 -8.74 -7.67
N ASN A 54 -8.45 -9.41 -7.09
CA ASN A 54 -7.86 -10.62 -7.64
C ASN A 54 -8.72 -11.87 -7.35
N TYR A 55 -9.63 -11.81 -6.39
CA TYR A 55 -10.45 -12.98 -6.02
C TYR A 55 -11.38 -13.42 -7.18
N PRO A 56 -11.43 -14.72 -7.52
CA PRO A 56 -12.19 -15.20 -8.66
C PRO A 56 -13.70 -15.09 -8.43
N LYS A 57 -14.41 -14.67 -9.49
CA LYS A 57 -15.86 -14.46 -9.47
C LYS A 57 -16.57 -15.79 -9.23
N GLY A 58 -17.56 -15.80 -8.33
CA GLY A 58 -18.31 -17.02 -7.97
C GLY A 58 -17.62 -17.92 -6.93
N ALA A 59 -16.40 -17.60 -6.50
CA ALA A 59 -15.73 -18.28 -5.39
C ALA A 59 -15.71 -17.45 -4.09
N VAL A 60 -16.31 -16.26 -4.09
CA VAL A 60 -16.35 -15.35 -2.95
C VAL A 60 -17.42 -15.78 -1.94
N ILE A 61 -17.07 -15.76 -0.65
CA ILE A 61 -17.99 -16.01 0.47
C ILE A 61 -17.86 -14.87 1.50
N SER A 62 -18.82 -14.76 2.42
CA SER A 62 -18.70 -13.86 3.57
C SER A 62 -18.07 -14.58 4.77
N GLN A 63 -17.37 -13.85 5.64
CA GLN A 63 -16.67 -14.37 6.81
C GLN A 63 -17.58 -15.19 7.78
N ASP A 64 -18.86 -14.85 7.90
CA ASP A 64 -19.84 -15.58 8.72
C ASP A 64 -20.33 -16.90 8.08
N GLU A 65 -20.07 -17.12 6.78
CA GLU A 65 -20.49 -18.32 6.04
C GLU A 65 -19.45 -19.43 6.04
N ILE A 66 -18.22 -19.17 6.52
CA ILE A 66 -17.13 -20.17 6.56
C ILE A 66 -17.55 -21.48 7.26
N SER A 67 -18.49 -21.41 8.20
CA SER A 67 -18.99 -22.57 8.94
C SER A 67 -20.07 -23.39 8.22
N SER A 68 -20.67 -22.89 7.13
CA SER A 68 -21.78 -23.58 6.44
C SER A 68 -21.32 -24.75 5.58
N GLY A 69 -20.07 -24.72 5.11
CA GLY A 69 -19.43 -25.84 4.43
C GLY A 69 -18.65 -26.70 5.41
N LYS A 70 -19.15 -27.91 5.72
CA LYS A 70 -18.30 -28.99 6.25
C LYS A 70 -17.78 -29.80 5.06
N PRO A 71 -16.53 -29.61 4.63
CA PRO A 71 -16.02 -30.36 3.49
C PRO A 71 -15.89 -31.85 3.88
N GLY A 72 -16.11 -32.73 2.91
CA GLY A 72 -16.04 -34.18 3.12
C GLY A 72 -14.63 -34.67 3.50
N PRO A 73 -14.48 -35.97 3.78
CA PRO A 73 -13.16 -36.59 3.91
C PRO A 73 -12.31 -36.32 2.67
N LEU A 74 -11.00 -36.18 2.84
CA LEU A 74 -10.04 -36.12 1.74
C LEU A 74 -9.37 -37.47 1.61
N HIS A 75 -9.61 -38.16 0.49
CA HIS A 75 -9.04 -39.47 0.20
C HIS A 75 -7.65 -39.30 -0.43
N ILE A 76 -6.61 -39.38 0.40
CA ILE A 76 -5.21 -39.12 0.02
C ILE A 76 -4.72 -40.05 -1.10
N ASP A 77 -5.26 -41.26 -1.20
CA ASP A 77 -4.84 -42.24 -2.22
C ASP A 77 -5.46 -42.01 -3.61
N ASP A 78 -6.48 -41.13 -3.72
CA ASP A 78 -7.04 -40.71 -5.00
C ASP A 78 -6.20 -39.60 -5.67
N ILE A 79 -5.27 -38.99 -4.94
CA ILE A 79 -4.43 -37.88 -5.39
C ILE A 79 -3.23 -38.41 -6.18
N LYS A 80 -3.18 -38.12 -7.49
CA LYS A 80 -2.17 -38.65 -8.43
C LYS A 80 -1.13 -37.64 -8.86
N ASP A 81 -1.52 -36.36 -8.87
CA ASP A 81 -0.77 -35.21 -9.37
C ASP A 81 -1.35 -33.91 -8.77
N LEU A 82 -0.79 -32.76 -9.15
CA LEU A 82 -1.24 -31.45 -8.68
C LEU A 82 -2.67 -31.12 -9.15
N ASP A 83 -3.03 -31.52 -10.37
CA ASP A 83 -4.30 -31.11 -10.98
C ASP A 83 -5.47 -31.93 -10.39
N SER A 84 -5.26 -33.24 -10.10
CA SER A 84 -6.20 -34.06 -9.33
C SER A 84 -6.32 -33.63 -7.86
N LEU A 85 -5.26 -33.09 -7.25
CA LEU A 85 -5.34 -32.45 -5.94
C LEU A 85 -6.24 -31.21 -5.98
N ILE A 86 -6.07 -30.33 -6.96
CA ILE A 86 -6.88 -29.12 -7.12
C ILE A 86 -8.36 -29.52 -7.34
N GLY A 87 -8.64 -30.46 -8.24
CA GLY A 87 -10.01 -30.96 -8.48
C GLY A 87 -10.67 -31.57 -7.24
N ALA A 88 -9.93 -32.31 -6.41
CA ALA A 88 -10.44 -32.87 -5.15
C ALA A 88 -10.70 -31.80 -4.05
N LEU A 89 -10.22 -30.57 -4.26
CA LEU A 89 -10.31 -29.46 -3.32
C LEU A 89 -11.14 -28.26 -3.82
N GLU A 90 -11.58 -28.27 -5.09
CA GLU A 90 -12.21 -27.12 -5.76
C GLU A 90 -13.40 -26.53 -4.97
N GLU A 91 -14.31 -27.40 -4.52
CA GLU A 91 -15.48 -27.02 -3.72
C GLU A 91 -15.14 -26.40 -2.36
N ARG A 92 -13.90 -26.53 -1.90
CA ARG A 92 -13.41 -25.98 -0.61
C ARG A 92 -12.83 -24.57 -0.77
N PHE A 93 -12.58 -24.11 -2.00
CA PHE A 93 -12.01 -22.78 -2.25
C PHE A 93 -13.09 -21.69 -2.17
N GLY A 94 -13.16 -21.06 -0.99
CA GLY A 94 -14.04 -19.93 -0.68
C GLY A 94 -13.24 -18.71 -0.22
N TYR A 95 -13.15 -17.67 -1.06
CA TYR A 95 -12.41 -16.45 -0.75
C TYR A 95 -13.27 -15.53 0.12
N ALA A 96 -12.96 -15.46 1.41
CA ALA A 96 -13.73 -14.66 2.36
C ALA A 96 -13.51 -13.15 2.22
N GLY A 97 -14.63 -12.42 2.13
CA GLY A 97 -14.74 -10.99 2.41
C GLY A 97 -15.53 -10.71 3.69
N ASN A 98 -15.82 -9.43 3.97
CA ASN A 98 -16.35 -8.94 5.24
C ASN A 98 -15.47 -9.38 6.44
N LYS A 99 -14.15 -9.49 6.24
CA LYS A 99 -13.20 -9.98 7.24
C LYS A 99 -13.09 -8.97 8.38
N VAL A 100 -13.56 -9.35 9.57
CA VAL A 100 -13.49 -8.57 10.80
C VAL A 100 -12.90 -9.43 11.90
N PHE A 101 -11.77 -8.99 12.48
CA PHE A 101 -10.95 -9.74 13.42
C PHE A 101 -10.54 -8.90 14.63
N GLY A 102 -10.03 -9.57 15.67
CA GLY A 102 -9.59 -8.94 16.91
C GLY A 102 -10.73 -8.22 17.65
N ASN A 103 -10.39 -7.17 18.37
CA ASN A 103 -11.29 -6.35 19.18
C ASN A 103 -12.02 -5.29 18.35
N SER A 104 -12.52 -5.67 17.16
CA SER A 104 -13.18 -4.73 16.24
C SER A 104 -14.66 -4.52 16.55
N ALA A 105 -15.17 -3.29 16.36
CA ALA A 105 -16.56 -2.93 16.65
C ALA A 105 -17.08 -1.83 15.70
N ASP A 106 -18.39 -1.82 15.43
CA ASP A 106 -19.04 -0.89 14.47
C ASP A 106 -18.32 -0.84 13.11
N VAL A 107 -18.19 -2.00 12.48
CA VAL A 107 -17.59 -2.15 11.14
C VAL A 107 -18.69 -2.27 10.10
N ARG A 108 -18.70 -1.39 9.11
CA ARG A 108 -19.75 -1.26 8.09
C ARG A 108 -19.14 -1.17 6.70
N GLU A 109 -19.65 -1.96 5.76
CA GLU A 109 -19.26 -1.95 4.34
C GLU A 109 -17.73 -2.02 4.12
N SER A 110 -17.02 -2.81 4.93
CA SER A 110 -15.55 -2.81 5.02
C SER A 110 -14.99 -4.23 5.07
N ASP A 111 -13.72 -4.40 4.69
CA ASP A 111 -13.05 -5.71 4.64
C ASP A 111 -11.60 -5.67 5.19
N ASN A 112 -11.16 -6.80 5.73
CA ASN A 112 -9.86 -6.96 6.39
C ASN A 112 -9.62 -5.89 7.49
N VAL A 113 -10.52 -5.87 8.47
CA VAL A 113 -10.51 -4.95 9.60
C VAL A 113 -10.09 -5.69 10.86
N VAL A 114 -9.03 -5.22 11.53
CA VAL A 114 -8.41 -5.88 12.70
C VAL A 114 -8.24 -4.88 13.84
N ASP A 115 -8.66 -5.26 15.05
CA ASP A 115 -8.56 -4.44 16.28
C ASP A 115 -9.00 -2.97 16.12
N SER A 116 -10.08 -2.73 15.35
CA SER A 116 -10.47 -1.38 14.92
C SER A 116 -11.95 -1.03 15.18
N ILE A 117 -12.21 0.22 15.53
CA ILE A 117 -13.53 0.69 16.01
C ILE A 117 -14.10 1.76 15.08
N CYS A 118 -15.39 1.68 14.72
CA CYS A 118 -16.10 2.62 13.83
C CYS A 118 -15.39 2.75 12.47
N VAL A 119 -15.50 1.71 11.64
CA VAL A 119 -14.85 1.64 10.32
C VAL A 119 -15.93 1.56 9.23
N TYR A 120 -15.87 2.46 8.25
CA TYR A 120 -16.90 2.62 7.22
C TYR A 120 -16.29 2.68 5.80
N ARG A 121 -16.82 1.89 4.85
CA ARG A 121 -16.39 1.88 3.43
C ARG A 121 -14.87 1.89 3.22
N SER A 122 -14.18 1.07 3.98
CA SER A 122 -12.71 1.05 4.06
C SER A 122 -12.16 -0.38 3.99
N HIS A 123 -10.89 -0.57 3.65
CA HIS A 123 -10.28 -1.91 3.67
C HIS A 123 -8.82 -1.94 4.11
N ASN A 124 -8.38 -3.09 4.61
CA ASN A 124 -7.03 -3.30 5.15
C ASN A 124 -6.75 -2.30 6.30
N ILE A 125 -7.58 -2.35 7.35
CA ILE A 125 -7.62 -1.39 8.46
C ILE A 125 -7.18 -2.09 9.75
N PHE A 126 -6.08 -1.64 10.35
CA PHE A 126 -5.45 -2.29 11.51
C PHE A 126 -5.29 -1.30 12.67
N SER A 127 -5.65 -1.73 13.88
CA SER A 127 -5.43 -1.04 15.14
C SER A 127 -5.88 0.44 15.17
N SER A 128 -7.03 0.77 14.57
CA SER A 128 -7.43 2.15 14.27
C SER A 128 -8.86 2.50 14.72
N ARG A 129 -9.17 3.79 14.89
CA ARG A 129 -10.51 4.25 15.29
C ARG A 129 -11.06 5.31 14.36
N TYR A 130 -12.35 5.22 14.06
CA TYR A 130 -13.12 6.20 13.31
C TYR A 130 -12.52 6.53 11.94
N VAL A 131 -12.59 5.55 11.05
CA VAL A 131 -12.01 5.60 9.71
C VAL A 131 -13.11 5.49 8.66
N ALA A 132 -13.13 6.40 7.68
CA ALA A 132 -13.96 6.22 6.49
C ALA A 132 -13.18 6.44 5.18
N TYR A 133 -13.66 5.83 4.10
CA TYR A 133 -13.15 6.01 2.73
C TYR A 133 -11.63 5.87 2.61
N SER A 134 -11.05 4.89 3.34
CA SER A 134 -9.60 4.75 3.46
C SER A 134 -9.13 3.33 3.16
N SER A 135 -7.89 3.20 2.69
CA SER A 135 -7.27 1.91 2.38
C SER A 135 -5.88 1.81 2.98
N TYR A 136 -5.56 0.61 3.48
CA TYR A 136 -4.27 0.30 4.09
C TYR A 136 -3.89 1.20 5.26
N VAL A 137 -4.80 1.31 6.22
CA VAL A 137 -4.69 2.16 7.41
C VAL A 137 -4.04 1.37 8.54
N ARG A 138 -2.97 1.88 9.14
CA ARG A 138 -2.32 1.27 10.31
C ARG A 138 -2.00 2.29 11.40
N ASP A 139 -2.16 1.82 12.63
CA ASP A 139 -1.76 2.42 13.92
C ASP A 139 -2.54 3.63 14.45
N ASN A 140 -3.31 3.38 15.52
CA ASN A 140 -3.82 4.29 16.55
C ASN A 140 -4.45 5.62 16.07
N SER A 141 -5.18 5.59 14.96
CA SER A 141 -5.86 6.78 14.41
C SER A 141 -7.14 7.18 15.15
N GLU A 142 -7.42 8.49 15.20
CA GLU A 142 -8.64 9.14 15.72
C GLU A 142 -8.67 10.59 15.20
N PHE A 143 -9.14 10.98 14.00
CA PHE A 143 -10.05 10.38 13.01
C PHE A 143 -9.50 10.53 11.57
N ILE A 144 -9.95 9.73 10.58
CA ILE A 144 -9.46 9.81 9.17
C ILE A 144 -10.56 9.67 8.11
N PHE A 145 -10.59 10.62 7.17
CA PHE A 145 -11.58 10.74 6.09
C PHE A 145 -10.97 11.44 4.84
N GLY A 146 -10.50 10.82 3.76
CA GLY A 146 -10.06 9.44 3.55
C GLY A 146 -8.61 9.42 3.01
N SER A 147 -8.09 8.27 2.56
CA SER A 147 -6.62 8.10 2.33
C SER A 147 -6.24 6.78 1.63
N SER A 148 -5.01 6.68 1.12
CA SER A 148 -4.36 5.39 0.81
C SER A 148 -2.91 5.28 1.33
N TYR A 149 -2.72 4.59 2.47
CA TYR A 149 -1.48 4.41 3.27
C TYR A 149 -1.07 5.50 4.28
N PHE A 150 -0.90 5.10 5.56
CA PHE A 150 -0.25 5.79 6.71
C PHE A 150 -0.24 4.82 7.94
N PHE A 151 0.42 5.00 9.11
CA PHE A 151 1.10 6.10 9.84
C PHE A 151 0.22 7.10 10.65
N GLY A 152 0.32 7.08 12.00
CA GLY A 152 -0.71 7.55 12.94
C GLY A 152 -1.22 9.01 12.89
N CYS A 153 -2.34 9.27 13.56
CA CYS A 153 -3.16 10.46 13.27
C CYS A 153 -4.09 10.95 14.38
N ARG A 154 -4.21 12.28 14.48
CA ARG A 154 -5.33 13.00 15.12
C ARG A 154 -5.94 14.11 14.25
N ASN A 155 -6.64 13.68 13.19
CA ASN A 155 -7.61 14.38 12.31
C ASN A 155 -7.13 14.71 10.88
N THR A 156 -7.65 13.96 9.89
CA THR A 156 -7.62 14.22 8.43
C THR A 156 -8.99 13.79 7.85
N ILE A 157 -9.54 14.20 6.71
CA ILE A 157 -9.32 15.24 5.70
C ILE A 157 -8.00 15.15 4.92
N SER A 158 -8.12 14.74 3.65
CA SER A 158 -7.36 13.64 3.03
C SER A 158 -5.83 13.67 3.12
N VAL A 159 -5.18 12.51 3.08
CA VAL A 159 -3.70 12.39 3.23
C VAL A 159 -3.16 11.15 2.51
N VAL A 160 -1.98 11.22 1.88
CA VAL A 160 -1.33 10.08 1.20
C VAL A 160 0.20 10.32 1.12
N GLU A 161 1.09 9.95 2.03
CA GLU A 161 1.16 9.04 3.18
C GLU A 161 1.98 9.77 4.28
N ALA A 162 1.72 9.59 5.60
CA ALA A 162 2.20 10.57 6.61
C ALA A 162 2.57 10.09 8.03
N GLY A 163 3.84 10.27 8.43
CA GLY A 163 4.50 9.61 9.58
C GLY A 163 4.00 9.81 11.03
N ASN A 164 3.18 10.83 11.33
CA ASN A 164 2.37 11.03 12.56
C ASN A 164 1.85 12.48 12.59
N LEU A 165 0.58 12.74 12.26
CA LEU A 165 0.01 14.10 12.12
C LEU A 165 -1.09 14.43 13.14
N SER A 166 -1.27 15.72 13.47
CA SER A 166 -2.34 16.21 14.37
C SER A 166 -3.10 17.43 13.82
N ARG A 167 -3.44 17.34 12.52
CA ARG A 167 -4.45 18.06 11.71
C ARG A 167 -3.89 18.27 10.30
N ALA A 168 -4.59 17.75 9.29
CA ALA A 168 -4.24 17.95 7.88
C ALA A 168 -5.48 18.12 6.99
N PHE A 169 -5.26 18.71 5.82
CA PHE A 169 -6.23 18.89 4.74
C PHE A 169 -5.48 18.81 3.40
N GLU A 170 -5.50 17.63 2.79
CA GLU A 170 -4.76 17.25 1.58
C GLU A 170 -3.25 17.52 1.64
N CYS A 171 -2.55 16.64 2.34
CA CYS A 171 -1.10 16.60 2.35
C CYS A 171 -0.56 15.25 1.87
N TYR A 172 0.56 15.27 1.15
CA TYR A 172 1.08 14.11 0.45
C TYR A 172 2.59 13.98 0.65
N LEU A 173 3.06 12.75 0.85
CA LEU A 173 4.47 12.44 1.11
C LEU A 173 5.05 13.30 2.24
N THR A 174 4.49 13.25 3.45
CA THR A 174 4.90 14.15 4.56
C THR A 174 5.46 13.39 5.77
N GLY A 175 6.49 13.95 6.42
CA GLY A 175 7.14 13.32 7.56
C GLY A 175 7.34 14.29 8.71
N TYR A 176 6.95 13.88 9.93
CA TYR A 176 7.18 14.63 11.18
C TYR A 176 6.67 16.09 11.15
N GLY A 177 5.46 16.31 10.61
CA GLY A 177 4.89 17.65 10.45
C GLY A 177 3.73 17.99 11.40
N SER A 178 3.27 19.23 11.38
CA SER A 178 2.04 19.67 12.06
C SER A 178 1.43 20.92 11.39
N ASP A 179 0.10 21.08 11.46
CA ASP A 179 -0.60 22.20 10.81
C ASP A 179 -0.22 22.35 9.32
N LEU A 180 -0.47 21.30 8.54
CA LEU A 180 -0.18 21.26 7.10
C LEU A 180 -1.47 21.30 6.28
N PHE A 181 -1.52 22.18 5.29
CA PHE A 181 -2.70 22.40 4.44
C PHE A 181 -2.27 22.49 2.98
N PHE A 182 -2.76 21.59 2.12
CA PHE A 182 -2.41 21.56 0.69
C PHE A 182 -0.89 21.51 0.45
N CYS A 183 -0.22 20.47 0.95
CA CYS A 183 1.24 20.35 0.92
C CYS A 183 1.75 19.05 0.28
N TYR A 184 2.93 19.09 -0.34
CA TYR A 184 3.57 17.94 -0.97
C TYR A 184 5.07 17.84 -0.60
N ASN A 185 5.55 16.64 -0.26
CA ASN A 185 6.96 16.36 0.05
C ASN A 185 7.53 17.30 1.15
N CYS A 186 6.78 17.45 2.25
CA CYS A 186 7.12 18.34 3.36
C CYS A 186 7.60 17.57 4.59
N PHE A 187 8.83 17.85 5.05
CA PHE A 187 9.51 17.09 6.10
C PHE A 187 9.97 17.96 7.27
N ASN A 188 9.69 17.53 8.50
CA ASN A 188 9.95 18.27 9.75
C ASN A 188 9.49 19.73 9.66
N THR A 189 8.31 19.94 9.07
CA THR A 189 7.78 21.26 8.72
C THR A 189 6.46 21.48 9.46
N SER A 190 6.27 22.68 10.02
CA SER A 190 5.08 22.99 10.83
C SER A 190 4.47 24.33 10.46
N ASN A 191 3.14 24.46 10.52
CA ASN A 191 2.44 25.70 10.12
C ASN A 191 2.79 26.06 8.66
N ALA A 192 2.35 25.24 7.72
CA ALA A 192 2.62 25.43 6.29
C ALA A 192 1.34 25.29 5.46
N MET A 193 1.20 26.13 4.43
CA MET A 193 0.08 26.10 3.50
C MET A 193 0.57 26.19 2.05
N PHE A 194 0.00 25.41 1.15
CA PHE A 194 0.27 25.51 -0.29
C PHE A 194 1.77 25.34 -0.64
N CYS A 195 2.45 24.42 0.05
CA CYS A 195 3.92 24.26 0.00
C CYS A 195 4.34 22.96 -0.68
N PHE A 196 5.44 23.02 -1.42
CA PHE A 196 6.00 21.89 -2.17
C PHE A 196 7.50 21.75 -1.86
N ASN A 197 7.91 20.50 -1.59
CA ASN A 197 9.32 20.09 -1.42
C ASN A 197 10.07 20.84 -0.30
N GLN A 198 9.42 21.08 0.84
CA GLN A 198 9.99 21.82 1.97
C GLN A 198 10.62 20.91 3.04
N LYS A 199 11.72 21.36 3.66
CA LYS A 199 12.35 20.69 4.80
C LYS A 199 12.66 21.68 5.93
N THR A 200 12.33 21.30 7.17
CA THR A 200 12.67 22.06 8.41
C THR A 200 12.14 23.50 8.46
N LYS A 201 11.00 23.79 7.83
CA LYS A 201 10.44 25.16 7.76
C LYS A 201 9.28 25.41 8.73
N LYS A 202 9.02 26.68 9.04
CA LYS A 202 7.90 27.14 9.89
C LYS A 202 7.25 28.40 9.33
N TYR A 203 5.93 28.53 9.50
CA TYR A 203 5.14 29.70 9.10
C TYR A 203 5.31 30.05 7.61
N VAL A 204 5.00 29.07 6.75
CA VAL A 204 5.25 29.15 5.30
C VAL A 204 3.93 29.17 4.52
N ILE A 205 3.82 30.04 3.53
CA ILE A 205 2.74 29.98 2.53
C ILE A 205 3.38 30.06 1.14
N GLY A 206 3.08 29.12 0.23
CA GLY A 206 3.63 29.15 -1.12
C GLY A 206 5.16 29.08 -1.19
N ASN A 207 5.78 28.27 -0.32
CA ASN A 207 7.24 28.21 -0.07
C ASN A 207 7.89 29.53 0.44
N SER A 208 7.10 30.55 0.77
CA SER A 208 7.60 31.80 1.36
C SER A 208 7.44 31.77 2.89
N GLU A 209 8.57 31.88 3.62
CA GLU A 209 8.57 32.08 5.08
C GLU A 209 8.05 33.47 5.43
N LEU A 210 7.17 33.55 6.43
CA LEU A 210 6.50 34.78 6.87
C LEU A 210 6.75 35.08 8.35
N HIS A 211 6.53 36.34 8.74
CA HIS A 211 6.38 36.66 10.17
C HIS A 211 5.15 35.94 10.74
N ARG A 212 5.25 35.45 11.98
CA ARG A 212 4.23 34.60 12.63
C ARG A 212 2.83 35.19 12.57
N ASP A 213 2.67 36.47 12.91
CA ASP A 213 1.35 37.07 13.03
C ASP A 213 0.69 37.26 11.65
N LYS A 214 1.48 37.63 10.63
CA LYS A 214 1.05 37.68 9.22
C LYS A 214 0.66 36.29 8.70
N TYR A 215 1.40 35.24 9.07
CA TYR A 215 1.01 33.87 8.76
C TYR A 215 -0.34 33.51 9.40
N LEU A 216 -0.57 33.84 10.68
CA LEU A 216 -1.81 33.50 11.38
C LEU A 216 -3.04 34.22 10.79
N GLU A 217 -2.88 35.49 10.40
CA GLU A 217 -3.90 36.27 9.70
C GLU A 217 -4.29 35.62 8.36
N LEU A 218 -3.30 35.37 7.49
CA LEU A 218 -3.52 34.75 6.18
C LEU A 218 -4.05 33.32 6.32
N ARG A 219 -3.55 32.53 7.28
CA ARG A 219 -4.05 31.18 7.57
C ARG A 219 -5.54 31.18 7.88
N LYS A 220 -5.99 32.06 8.77
CA LYS A 220 -7.41 32.15 9.12
C LYS A 220 -8.26 32.41 7.87
N LYS A 221 -7.91 33.46 7.12
CA LYS A 221 -8.60 33.84 5.87
C LYS A 221 -8.70 32.67 4.88
N LEU A 222 -7.59 31.99 4.64
CA LEU A 222 -7.52 30.93 3.62
C LEU A 222 -8.23 29.65 4.06
N LEU A 223 -8.35 29.38 5.37
CA LEU A 223 -9.18 28.29 5.89
C LEU A 223 -10.68 28.61 5.79
N ASP A 224 -11.08 29.86 6.05
CA ASP A 224 -12.46 30.31 5.85
C ASP A 224 -12.88 30.21 4.37
N GLU A 225 -12.06 30.70 3.43
CA GLU A 225 -12.29 30.56 1.98
C GLU A 225 -12.31 29.08 1.54
N SER A 226 -11.45 28.22 2.12
CA SER A 226 -11.41 26.78 1.79
C SER A 226 -12.66 26.05 2.29
N ARG A 227 -13.15 26.36 3.49
CA ARG A 227 -14.39 25.81 4.05
C ARG A 227 -15.57 26.11 3.13
N GLU A 228 -15.75 27.36 2.74
CA GLU A 228 -16.86 27.79 1.88
C GLU A 228 -16.82 27.12 0.51
N TYR A 229 -15.61 26.92 -0.03
CA TYR A 229 -15.43 26.16 -1.25
C TYR A 229 -15.88 24.69 -1.10
N ILE A 230 -15.49 24.01 -0.02
CA ILE A 230 -15.86 22.60 0.21
C ILE A 230 -17.37 22.47 0.48
N GLU A 231 -17.95 23.31 1.34
CA GLU A 231 -19.37 23.26 1.69
C GLU A 231 -20.26 23.49 0.45
N LYS A 232 -19.84 24.39 -0.45
CA LYS A 232 -20.53 24.68 -1.72
C LYS A 232 -20.35 23.61 -2.78
N ASN A 233 -19.11 23.18 -3.04
CA ASN A 233 -18.77 22.35 -4.21
C ASN A 233 -18.63 20.85 -3.88
N LYS A 234 -18.73 20.47 -2.59
CA LYS A 234 -18.58 19.09 -2.08
C LYS A 234 -17.23 18.45 -2.45
N THR A 235 -16.22 19.29 -2.67
CA THR A 235 -14.91 18.91 -3.19
C THR A 235 -13.89 20.04 -2.98
N PHE A 236 -12.60 19.75 -3.19
CA PHE A 236 -11.54 20.76 -3.21
C PHE A 236 -10.63 20.60 -4.44
N TYR A 237 -9.79 21.61 -4.72
CA TYR A 237 -8.67 21.46 -5.67
C TYR A 237 -7.83 20.23 -5.32
N SER A 238 -7.24 19.57 -6.31
CA SER A 238 -6.21 18.57 -6.06
C SER A 238 -4.82 19.21 -6.11
N ILE A 239 -3.90 18.70 -5.30
CA ILE A 239 -2.48 19.00 -5.45
C ILE A 239 -1.90 18.53 -6.79
N PHE A 240 -2.62 17.69 -7.55
CA PHE A 240 -2.18 17.15 -8.84
C PHE A 240 -2.78 17.87 -10.06
N ASP A 241 -3.70 18.82 -9.88
CA ASP A 241 -4.37 19.55 -10.99
C ASP A 241 -3.41 20.45 -11.80
N PHE A 242 -2.16 20.60 -11.37
CA PHE A 242 -1.16 21.45 -12.02
C PHE A 242 -0.54 20.75 -13.23
N HIS A 243 -1.20 20.83 -14.39
CA HIS A 243 -0.73 20.30 -15.67
C HIS A 243 0.13 21.28 -16.47
N GLY A 244 0.94 20.75 -17.39
CA GLY A 244 1.82 21.52 -18.26
C GLY A 244 2.99 22.17 -17.53
N LEU A 245 4.05 22.55 -18.25
CA LEU A 245 5.27 23.10 -17.64
C LEU A 245 5.76 24.31 -18.44
N ASP A 246 6.03 25.39 -17.71
CA ASP A 246 6.71 26.55 -18.27
C ASP A 246 8.18 26.19 -18.57
N LYS A 247 8.59 26.34 -19.83
CA LYS A 247 9.94 25.99 -20.30
C LYS A 247 11.00 26.98 -19.84
N GLU A 248 10.62 28.21 -19.50
CA GLU A 248 11.57 29.21 -19.00
C GLU A 248 11.95 28.87 -17.55
N LEU A 249 10.98 28.44 -16.73
CA LEU A 249 11.21 27.95 -15.37
C LEU A 249 12.22 26.80 -15.30
N ILE A 250 12.28 25.92 -16.31
CA ILE A 250 13.26 24.82 -16.38
C ILE A 250 14.70 25.37 -16.44
N LYS A 251 14.92 26.51 -17.13
CA LYS A 251 16.25 27.09 -17.34
C LYS A 251 16.80 27.78 -16.09
N GLU A 252 15.94 28.21 -15.18
CA GLU A 252 16.31 28.93 -13.96
C GLU A 252 16.86 28.01 -12.85
N VAL A 253 16.57 26.71 -12.92
CA VAL A 253 16.86 25.76 -11.83
C VAL A 253 18.13 24.96 -12.12
N ASN A 254 19.21 25.28 -11.38
CA ASN A 254 20.47 24.54 -11.45
C ASN A 254 20.38 23.21 -10.68
N VAL A 255 19.92 22.16 -11.37
CA VAL A 255 19.87 20.80 -10.82
C VAL A 255 21.26 20.16 -10.85
N PRO A 256 21.84 19.73 -9.71
CA PRO A 256 23.10 18.99 -9.71
C PRO A 256 22.92 17.62 -10.36
N ALA A 257 23.83 17.26 -11.27
CA ALA A 257 23.83 15.95 -11.91
C ALA A 257 23.91 14.83 -10.86
N ARG A 258 22.97 13.88 -10.91
CA ARG A 258 22.96 12.70 -10.04
C ARG A 258 24.24 11.89 -10.30
N LYS A 259 25.07 11.71 -9.27
CA LYS A 259 26.22 10.80 -9.35
C LYS A 259 25.74 9.39 -9.71
N PRO A 260 26.41 8.68 -10.63
CA PRO A 260 26.17 7.26 -10.84
C PRO A 260 26.29 6.50 -9.52
N ARG A 261 25.44 5.49 -9.31
CA ARG A 261 25.64 4.49 -8.25
C ARG A 261 26.56 3.42 -8.83
N ASN A 262 27.73 3.22 -8.24
CA ASN A 262 28.72 2.27 -8.74
C ASN A 262 28.57 0.85 -8.15
N ASP A 263 27.64 0.68 -7.20
CA ASP A 263 27.56 -0.50 -6.33
C ASP A 263 26.38 -1.42 -6.71
N GLU A 264 26.15 -1.67 -8.01
CA GLU A 264 25.13 -2.63 -8.46
C GLU A 264 25.68 -4.06 -8.34
N ASN A 265 25.15 -4.84 -7.39
CA ASN A 265 25.60 -6.21 -7.14
C ASN A 265 24.42 -7.14 -6.83
N LEU A 266 23.98 -7.91 -7.82
CA LEU A 266 22.89 -8.89 -7.63
C LEU A 266 23.28 -10.08 -6.75
N LYS A 267 24.57 -10.37 -6.55
CA LYS A 267 25.02 -11.65 -5.97
C LYS A 267 24.38 -11.95 -4.61
N THR A 268 24.33 -10.98 -3.70
CA THR A 268 23.74 -11.19 -2.36
C THR A 268 22.24 -11.49 -2.43
N ILE A 269 21.53 -10.85 -3.38
CA ILE A 269 20.09 -11.06 -3.63
C ILE A 269 19.87 -12.45 -4.24
N GLU A 270 20.72 -12.84 -5.18
CA GLU A 270 20.69 -14.18 -5.80
C GLU A 270 21.05 -15.29 -4.81
N ASP A 271 22.02 -15.07 -3.91
CA ASP A 271 22.36 -16.01 -2.84
C ASP A 271 21.14 -16.23 -1.91
N ALA A 272 20.45 -15.13 -1.51
CA ALA A 272 19.27 -15.19 -0.66
C ALA A 272 18.06 -15.84 -1.37
N PHE A 273 17.84 -15.53 -2.65
CA PHE A 273 16.82 -16.18 -3.48
C PHE A 273 17.08 -17.68 -3.66
N ASN A 274 18.33 -18.09 -3.89
CA ASN A 274 18.70 -19.50 -4.02
C ASN A 274 18.61 -20.26 -2.70
N SER A 275 18.95 -19.63 -1.58
CA SER A 275 18.70 -20.17 -0.23
C SER A 275 17.20 -20.39 0.02
N THR A 276 16.37 -19.38 -0.28
CA THR A 276 14.91 -19.42 -0.12
C THR A 276 14.27 -20.51 -0.97
N THR A 277 14.62 -20.56 -2.25
CA THR A 277 14.07 -21.55 -3.19
C THR A 277 14.53 -22.96 -2.83
N ARG A 278 15.76 -23.14 -2.32
CA ARG A 278 16.22 -24.42 -1.77
C ARG A 278 15.38 -24.90 -0.58
N ILE A 279 14.93 -24.00 0.30
CA ILE A 279 14.07 -24.33 1.45
C ILE A 279 12.64 -24.71 0.99
N ILE A 280 12.05 -23.93 0.08
CA ILE A 280 10.65 -24.11 -0.36
C ILE A 280 10.52 -25.29 -1.34
N PHE A 281 11.40 -25.36 -2.35
CA PHE A 281 11.31 -26.28 -3.48
C PHE A 281 12.34 -27.42 -3.44
N GLY A 282 13.17 -27.50 -2.40
CA GLY A 282 14.23 -28.51 -2.26
C GLY A 282 15.44 -28.29 -3.18
N LYS A 283 15.44 -27.24 -4.01
CA LYS A 283 16.50 -26.93 -4.98
C LYS A 283 16.57 -25.43 -5.28
N GLU A 284 17.76 -24.95 -5.57
CA GLU A 284 18.02 -23.62 -6.14
C GLU A 284 17.39 -23.48 -7.53
N LEU A 285 16.74 -22.35 -7.79
CA LEU A 285 16.14 -22.05 -9.11
C LEU A 285 17.07 -21.25 -10.04
N GLY A 286 18.19 -20.74 -9.53
CA GLY A 286 19.20 -20.00 -10.28
C GLY A 286 19.07 -18.47 -10.13
N PRO A 287 19.46 -17.68 -11.15
CA PRO A 287 19.33 -16.23 -11.14
C PRO A 287 17.88 -15.78 -10.89
N VAL A 288 17.68 -14.77 -10.03
CA VAL A 288 16.34 -14.28 -9.65
C VAL A 288 15.53 -13.83 -10.87
N ASP A 289 16.18 -13.23 -11.87
CA ASP A 289 15.55 -12.78 -13.11
C ASP A 289 14.98 -13.94 -13.97
N LYS A 290 15.42 -15.19 -13.78
CA LYS A 290 14.78 -16.36 -14.42
C LYS A 290 13.32 -16.53 -13.95
N CYS A 291 13.02 -16.13 -12.72
CA CYS A 291 11.70 -16.23 -12.11
C CYS A 291 10.91 -14.92 -12.17
N ALA A 292 11.40 -13.89 -12.89
CA ALA A 292 10.80 -12.56 -12.97
C ALA A 292 9.30 -12.56 -13.33
N LYS A 293 8.85 -13.54 -14.13
CA LYS A 293 7.44 -13.68 -14.50
C LYS A 293 6.57 -14.11 -13.31
N MET A 294 7.04 -15.09 -12.53
CA MET A 294 6.37 -15.56 -11.31
C MET A 294 6.29 -14.45 -10.25
N LEU A 295 7.43 -13.80 -9.98
CA LEU A 295 7.55 -12.78 -8.94
C LEU A 295 6.81 -11.48 -9.34
N GLY A 296 6.86 -11.12 -10.61
CA GLY A 296 6.20 -9.94 -11.16
C GLY A 296 4.68 -10.05 -11.32
N ARG A 297 4.08 -11.22 -11.11
CA ARG A 297 2.70 -11.52 -11.55
C ARG A 297 1.63 -10.65 -10.89
N ARG A 298 1.77 -10.36 -9.59
CA ARG A 298 0.76 -9.70 -8.76
C ARG A 298 1.29 -8.45 -8.03
N ILE A 299 2.43 -7.90 -8.49
CA ILE A 299 3.01 -6.63 -8.03
C ILE A 299 2.79 -5.54 -9.09
N ILE A 300 2.96 -4.25 -8.74
CA ILE A 300 3.10 -3.20 -9.76
C ILE A 300 4.60 -2.98 -10.00
N PRO A 301 5.09 -3.10 -11.25
CA PRO A 301 6.51 -2.98 -11.54
C PRO A 301 7.01 -1.55 -11.34
N VAL A 302 8.27 -1.43 -10.90
CA VAL A 302 8.97 -0.14 -10.86
C VAL A 302 9.25 0.34 -12.28
N GLY A 303 8.62 1.44 -12.66
CA GLY A 303 8.85 2.14 -13.91
C GLY A 303 9.98 3.17 -13.81
N ASN A 304 10.29 3.79 -14.94
CA ASN A 304 11.21 4.93 -15.03
C ASN A 304 10.51 6.10 -15.71
N VAL A 305 10.71 7.30 -15.21
CA VAL A 305 10.28 8.56 -15.85
C VAL A 305 11.50 9.43 -16.14
N LYS A 306 11.54 10.05 -17.32
CA LYS A 306 12.52 11.09 -17.64
C LYS A 306 12.00 12.42 -17.09
N THR A 307 12.77 13.04 -16.22
CA THR A 307 12.40 14.29 -15.55
C THR A 307 12.49 15.46 -16.54
N PRO A 308 11.83 16.61 -16.27
CA PRO A 308 11.93 17.80 -17.14
C PRO A 308 13.35 18.34 -17.32
N PHE A 309 14.25 18.01 -16.38
CA PHE A 309 15.65 18.40 -16.36
C PHE A 309 16.57 17.38 -17.05
N GLY A 310 15.99 16.32 -17.62
CA GLY A 310 16.69 15.31 -18.42
C GLY A 310 17.18 14.08 -17.65
N SER A 311 17.13 14.10 -16.32
CA SER A 311 17.48 12.97 -15.45
C SER A 311 16.48 11.81 -15.58
N GLN A 312 16.78 10.68 -14.94
CA GLN A 312 15.78 9.65 -14.63
C GLN A 312 15.37 9.73 -13.15
N ALA A 313 14.10 9.38 -12.90
CA ALA A 313 13.58 9.02 -11.60
C ALA A 313 12.86 7.67 -11.71
N HIS A 314 12.92 6.86 -10.66
CA HIS A 314 12.11 5.64 -10.57
C HIS A 314 10.68 6.03 -10.16
N TYR A 315 9.70 5.32 -10.69
CA TYR A 315 8.28 5.64 -10.59
C TYR A 315 7.47 4.36 -10.34
N LEU A 316 6.28 4.50 -9.74
CA LEU A 316 5.36 3.39 -9.50
C LEU A 316 3.94 3.83 -9.85
N ASP A 317 3.22 3.03 -10.63
CA ASP A 317 1.86 3.34 -11.10
C ASP A 317 0.79 2.95 -10.05
N MET A 318 0.99 3.39 -8.81
CA MET A 318 0.21 2.97 -7.63
C MET A 318 -0.16 4.17 -6.75
N PHE A 319 -1.16 3.98 -5.87
CA PHE A 319 -1.63 4.99 -4.92
C PHE A 319 -1.97 6.33 -5.59
N PHE A 320 -1.35 7.41 -5.12
CA PHE A 320 -1.48 8.76 -5.65
C PHE A 320 -0.57 9.05 -6.84
N TYR A 321 0.54 8.32 -7.01
CA TYR A 321 1.56 8.62 -8.01
C TYR A 321 1.06 8.55 -9.46
N ARG A 322 0.11 7.65 -9.74
CA ARG A 322 -0.64 7.57 -11.02
C ARG A 322 -1.39 8.84 -11.42
N ASN A 323 -1.63 9.75 -10.47
CA ASN A 323 -2.33 11.01 -10.70
C ASN A 323 -1.37 12.19 -10.86
N ALA A 324 -0.10 12.05 -10.48
CA ALA A 324 0.87 13.11 -10.65
C ALA A 324 1.15 13.32 -12.17
N PRO A 325 1.09 14.56 -12.68
CA PRO A 325 1.47 14.88 -14.05
C PRO A 325 2.93 14.46 -14.34
N LYS A 326 3.12 13.57 -15.34
CA LYS A 326 4.44 12.99 -15.66
C LYS A 326 5.46 14.05 -16.07
N GLU A 327 5.00 15.13 -16.70
CA GLU A 327 5.78 16.32 -17.06
C GLU A 327 6.24 17.18 -15.87
N ARG A 328 5.87 16.81 -14.63
CA ARG A 328 6.29 17.46 -13.37
C ARG A 328 6.89 16.47 -12.36
N MET A 329 7.08 15.21 -12.76
CA MET A 329 7.77 14.22 -11.93
C MET A 329 9.26 14.51 -11.88
N VAL A 330 9.82 14.49 -10.68
CA VAL A 330 11.22 14.82 -10.40
C VAL A 330 11.85 13.81 -9.45
N ASN A 331 13.17 13.66 -9.50
CA ASN A 331 13.91 12.87 -8.51
C ASN A 331 14.12 13.66 -7.21
N SER A 332 14.60 12.97 -6.17
CA SER A 332 14.88 13.53 -4.84
C SER A 332 15.82 14.74 -4.88
N GLY A 333 16.84 14.77 -5.75
CA GLY A 333 17.79 15.88 -5.83
C GLY A 333 17.16 17.14 -6.44
N GLU A 334 16.46 16.96 -7.57
CA GLU A 334 15.68 18.00 -8.23
C GLU A 334 14.62 18.62 -7.31
N ALA A 335 13.88 17.77 -6.58
CA ALA A 335 12.82 18.21 -5.68
C ALA A 335 13.30 19.25 -4.65
N TRP A 336 14.47 19.05 -4.04
CA TRP A 336 14.99 19.98 -3.02
C TRP A 336 15.51 21.30 -3.60
N GLU A 337 16.03 21.31 -4.84
CA GLU A 337 16.36 22.55 -5.53
C GLU A 337 15.09 23.33 -5.91
N LEU A 338 14.06 22.64 -6.39
CA LEU A 338 12.76 23.21 -6.72
C LEU A 338 12.00 23.73 -5.49
N GLY A 339 12.26 23.16 -4.30
CA GLY A 339 11.78 23.67 -3.02
C GLY A 339 12.27 25.10 -2.69
N LYS A 340 13.26 25.64 -3.41
CA LYS A 340 13.73 27.03 -3.24
C LYS A 340 12.85 28.04 -4.00
N LEU A 341 12.07 27.59 -4.98
CA LEU A 341 11.13 28.41 -5.73
C LEU A 341 9.96 28.82 -4.83
N LYS A 342 9.39 30.01 -5.09
CA LYS A 342 8.32 30.63 -4.31
C LYS A 342 7.13 30.99 -5.19
N ALA A 343 5.92 30.79 -4.66
CA ALA A 343 4.73 31.44 -5.17
C ALA A 343 4.62 32.82 -4.48
N GLU A 344 4.66 33.89 -5.27
CA GLU A 344 4.49 35.26 -4.78
C GLU A 344 3.03 35.49 -4.38
N ILE A 345 2.71 35.44 -3.09
CA ILE A 345 1.35 35.61 -2.57
C ILE A 345 1.22 37.01 -1.96
N ALA A 346 0.26 37.78 -2.46
CA ALA A 346 0.02 39.15 -2.02
C ALA A 346 -1.01 39.22 -0.88
N ASP A 347 -0.96 40.30 -0.09
CA ASP A 347 -1.92 40.53 0.97
C ASP A 347 -3.32 40.77 0.39
N GLY A 348 -4.32 40.12 0.98
CA GLY A 348 -5.70 40.14 0.48
C GLY A 348 -6.00 39.19 -0.69
N GLU A 349 -5.00 38.52 -1.28
CA GLU A 349 -5.19 37.61 -2.43
C GLU A 349 -6.13 36.42 -2.11
N LYS A 350 -6.97 36.03 -3.08
CA LYS A 350 -7.97 34.96 -2.94
C LYS A 350 -7.38 33.58 -3.25
N LEU A 351 -7.95 32.55 -2.63
CA LEU A 351 -7.59 31.14 -2.79
C LEU A 351 -7.50 30.70 -4.26
N GLU A 352 -8.44 31.10 -5.11
CA GLU A 352 -8.44 30.76 -6.55
C GLU A 352 -7.21 31.33 -7.30
N THR A 353 -6.79 32.55 -6.94
CA THR A 353 -5.60 33.19 -7.53
C THR A 353 -4.32 32.57 -7.01
N ILE A 354 -4.27 32.25 -5.70
CA ILE A 354 -3.16 31.53 -5.07
C ILE A 354 -2.99 30.16 -5.75
N ALA A 355 -4.06 29.38 -5.91
CA ALA A 355 -4.03 28.07 -6.56
C ALA A 355 -3.37 28.13 -7.95
N LYS A 356 -3.74 29.11 -8.79
CA LYS A 356 -3.12 29.31 -10.12
C LYS A 356 -1.61 29.59 -10.03
N LYS A 357 -1.15 30.29 -9.00
CA LYS A 357 0.30 30.57 -8.78
C LYS A 357 1.09 29.35 -8.32
N LEU A 358 0.45 28.35 -7.69
CA LEU A 358 1.13 27.13 -7.24
C LEU A 358 1.71 26.30 -8.38
N ALA A 359 1.19 26.46 -9.60
CA ALA A 359 1.75 25.84 -10.81
C ALA A 359 3.23 26.19 -11.05
N LYS A 360 3.77 27.27 -10.45
CA LYS A 360 5.21 27.60 -10.47
C LYS A 360 6.07 26.73 -9.54
N ILE A 361 5.49 26.12 -8.51
CA ILE A 361 6.21 25.36 -7.47
C ILE A 361 5.77 23.89 -7.35
N ALA A 362 4.68 23.51 -8.01
CA ALA A 362 4.12 22.16 -7.99
C ALA A 362 4.94 21.16 -8.81
N PHE A 363 5.93 20.53 -8.16
CA PHE A 363 6.75 19.44 -8.70
C PHE A 363 6.72 18.23 -7.77
N TYR A 364 6.64 17.03 -8.35
CA TYR A 364 6.32 15.79 -7.63
C TYR A 364 7.52 14.84 -7.57
N ARG A 365 8.13 14.75 -6.39
CA ARG A 365 9.18 13.80 -6.05
C ARG A 365 8.66 12.34 -6.11
N VAL A 366 9.11 11.58 -7.10
CA VAL A 366 8.65 10.18 -7.29
C VAL A 366 9.57 9.10 -6.71
N ASP A 367 10.83 9.41 -6.40
CA ASP A 367 11.76 8.53 -5.68
C ASP A 367 12.05 9.02 -4.25
N TRP A 368 12.36 8.12 -3.31
CA TRP A 368 12.76 8.48 -1.94
C TRP A 368 13.91 7.60 -1.47
N TYR A 369 15.02 8.24 -1.08
CA TYR A 369 16.16 7.59 -0.43
C TYR A 369 16.46 8.29 0.89
N GLU A 370 16.44 7.57 2.00
CA GLU A 370 16.78 8.11 3.33
C GLU A 370 17.37 7.03 4.26
N GLY A 371 18.10 7.47 5.28
CA GLY A 371 18.77 6.56 6.22
C GLY A 371 20.00 5.86 5.63
N THR A 372 20.36 4.72 6.21
CA THR A 372 21.53 3.92 5.77
C THR A 372 21.17 3.05 4.58
N LEU A 373 21.80 3.29 3.43
CA LEU A 373 21.49 2.61 2.16
C LEU A 373 22.72 2.02 1.48
N SER A 374 22.62 0.80 0.97
CA SER A 374 23.65 0.14 0.15
C SER A 374 23.02 -0.76 -0.92
N ASN A 375 23.64 -0.84 -2.11
CA ASN A 375 23.20 -1.73 -3.20
C ASN A 375 21.67 -1.63 -3.50
N ILE A 376 21.22 -0.41 -3.80
CA ILE A 376 19.80 -0.08 -4.04
C ILE A 376 19.58 0.07 -5.55
N MET A 377 19.13 -1.02 -6.18
CA MET A 377 18.99 -1.18 -7.63
C MET A 377 17.53 -1.09 -8.07
N GLN A 378 17.22 -0.24 -9.06
CA GLN A 378 15.87 -0.08 -9.65
C GLN A 378 14.75 0.02 -8.59
N THR A 379 15.07 0.62 -7.44
CA THR A 379 14.20 0.67 -6.26
C THR A 379 13.76 2.10 -6.06
N ARG A 380 12.44 2.35 -6.01
CA ARG A 380 11.86 3.70 -6.01
C ARG A 380 11.97 4.35 -4.63
N PHE A 381 11.50 3.67 -3.61
CA PHE A 381 11.58 4.11 -2.22
C PHE A 381 12.50 3.15 -1.45
N ALA A 382 13.50 3.69 -0.74
CA ALA A 382 14.31 2.94 0.21
C ALA A 382 14.60 3.77 1.48
N LEU A 383 14.27 3.21 2.65
CA LEU A 383 14.58 3.72 3.97
C LEU A 383 15.32 2.65 4.77
N ASN A 384 16.56 2.92 5.22
CA ASN A 384 17.39 1.99 6.01
C ASN A 384 17.56 0.57 5.41
N SER A 385 17.52 0.47 4.08
CA SER A 385 17.47 -0.80 3.34
C SER A 385 18.81 -1.13 2.67
N ALA A 386 19.03 -2.40 2.36
CA ALA A 386 20.23 -2.89 1.67
C ALA A 386 19.89 -4.00 0.66
N ASN A 387 20.64 -4.10 -0.44
CA ASN A 387 20.50 -5.19 -1.42
C ASN A 387 19.05 -5.34 -1.92
N THR A 388 18.53 -4.31 -2.58
CA THR A 388 17.14 -4.28 -3.09
C THR A 388 17.13 -4.18 -4.61
N TYR A 389 16.30 -4.97 -5.30
CA TYR A 389 16.25 -5.00 -6.76
C TYR A 389 14.83 -5.00 -7.31
N LYS A 390 14.46 -3.98 -8.10
CA LYS A 390 13.08 -3.81 -8.63
C LYS A 390 12.01 -3.79 -7.52
N VAL A 391 12.33 -3.16 -6.39
CA VAL A 391 11.43 -3.02 -5.24
C VAL A 391 10.76 -1.65 -5.28
N ALA A 392 9.43 -1.62 -5.17
CA ALA A 392 8.69 -0.37 -5.19
C ALA A 392 8.97 0.46 -3.93
N ASP A 393 8.71 -0.13 -2.76
CA ASP A 393 8.96 0.48 -1.46
C ASP A 393 9.67 -0.51 -0.54
N ALA A 394 10.83 -0.11 -0.03
CA ALA A 394 11.71 -0.88 0.83
C ALA A 394 11.94 -0.14 2.15
N VAL A 395 11.38 -0.63 3.25
CA VAL A 395 11.54 -0.04 4.60
C VAL A 395 12.21 -1.05 5.50
N ASN A 396 13.41 -0.70 6.00
CA ASN A 396 14.33 -1.58 6.75
C ASN A 396 14.54 -2.95 6.06
N ALA A 397 14.45 -2.99 4.72
CA ALA A 397 14.39 -4.23 3.95
C ALA A 397 15.80 -4.67 3.52
N LYS A 398 16.05 -5.97 3.57
CA LYS A 398 17.29 -6.59 3.10
C LYS A 398 17.01 -7.73 2.14
N ASP A 399 17.94 -7.86 1.19
CA ASP A 399 18.09 -9.00 0.29
C ASP A 399 16.79 -9.39 -0.42
N CYS A 400 16.05 -8.41 -0.95
CA CYS A 400 14.71 -8.57 -1.52
C CYS A 400 14.62 -8.06 -2.97
N ALA A 401 13.68 -8.60 -3.74
CA ALA A 401 13.52 -8.25 -5.14
C ALA A 401 12.15 -8.55 -5.72
N TYR A 402 11.73 -7.79 -6.73
CA TYR A 402 10.40 -7.92 -7.33
C TYR A 402 9.27 -7.79 -6.28
N ASP A 403 9.38 -6.82 -5.37
CA ASP A 403 8.34 -6.58 -4.36
C ASP A 403 7.69 -5.22 -4.57
N THR A 404 6.40 -5.15 -4.25
CA THR A 404 5.79 -3.90 -3.84
C THR A 404 5.61 -3.92 -2.33
N MET A 405 6.11 -2.87 -1.66
CA MET A 405 5.98 -2.70 -0.21
C MET A 405 6.57 -3.86 0.63
N ALA A 406 7.90 -3.98 0.58
CA ALA A 406 8.70 -4.82 1.48
C ALA A 406 9.03 -4.05 2.77
N PHE A 407 8.48 -4.51 3.90
CA PHE A 407 8.69 -3.93 5.24
C PHE A 407 9.43 -4.93 6.13
N ASP A 408 10.44 -4.45 6.85
CA ASP A 408 11.50 -5.12 7.61
C ASP A 408 11.73 -6.59 7.18
N SER A 409 12.67 -6.80 6.25
CA SER A 409 12.79 -8.02 5.43
C SER A 409 14.19 -8.63 5.45
N GLU A 410 14.29 -9.96 5.38
CA GLU A 410 15.50 -10.76 5.10
C GLU A 410 15.09 -12.20 4.71
N SER A 411 14.31 -12.51 3.67
CA SER A 411 13.97 -11.80 2.44
C SER A 411 12.50 -11.99 2.06
N ILE A 412 12.04 -11.26 1.04
CA ILE A 412 10.81 -11.54 0.30
C ILE A 412 11.07 -11.37 -1.20
N PHE A 413 10.33 -12.11 -2.03
CA PHE A 413 10.36 -11.97 -3.48
C PHE A 413 8.95 -12.16 -4.08
N GLY A 414 8.39 -11.13 -4.73
CA GLY A 414 7.09 -11.19 -5.42
C GLY A 414 5.87 -10.66 -4.65
N CYS A 415 6.06 -9.99 -3.51
CA CYS A 415 4.98 -9.66 -2.58
C CYS A 415 4.30 -8.31 -2.88
N PHE A 416 3.05 -8.12 -2.41
CA PHE A 416 2.39 -6.80 -2.37
C PHE A 416 2.14 -6.25 -0.94
N ARG A 417 2.18 -7.09 0.11
CA ARG A 417 2.71 -6.70 1.43
C ARG A 417 2.96 -7.94 2.27
N ALA A 418 4.15 -8.01 2.84
CA ALA A 418 4.49 -8.91 3.93
C ALA A 418 5.28 -8.12 4.99
N ILE A 419 4.86 -8.26 6.25
CA ILE A 419 5.36 -7.52 7.42
C ILE A 419 5.46 -8.55 8.57
N HIS A 420 6.56 -9.22 8.87
CA HIS A 420 7.97 -9.13 8.42
C HIS A 420 8.49 -10.55 8.11
N SER A 421 9.56 -10.74 7.30
CA SER A 421 9.87 -12.06 6.66
C SER A 421 11.32 -12.56 6.73
N ARG A 422 11.47 -13.89 6.82
CA ARG A 422 12.71 -14.71 6.71
C ARG A 422 12.42 -16.17 6.29
N PHE A 423 12.00 -16.54 5.08
CA PHE A 423 12.01 -15.90 3.77
C PHE A 423 10.71 -16.33 3.05
N SER A 424 10.15 -15.54 2.12
CA SER A 424 8.85 -15.89 1.46
C SER A 424 8.81 -15.53 -0.03
N ILE A 425 7.99 -16.23 -0.81
CA ILE A 425 7.79 -15.97 -2.25
C ILE A 425 6.29 -15.87 -2.56
N ASN A 426 5.87 -14.83 -3.29
CA ASN A 426 4.46 -14.56 -3.65
C ASN A 426 3.49 -14.64 -2.44
N CYS A 427 3.65 -13.73 -1.48
CA CYS A 427 2.73 -13.59 -0.33
C CYS A 427 2.05 -12.20 -0.35
N HIS A 428 0.73 -12.19 -0.20
CA HIS A 428 -0.13 -11.02 -0.39
C HIS A 428 -0.93 -10.72 0.88
N ASP A 429 -0.94 -9.46 1.31
CA ASP A 429 -1.58 -8.98 2.55
C ASP A 429 -1.31 -9.88 3.79
N CYS A 430 -0.08 -10.41 3.89
CA CYS A 430 0.33 -11.37 4.92
C CYS A 430 1.11 -10.72 6.06
N VAL A 431 1.05 -11.33 7.26
CA VAL A 431 1.77 -10.90 8.47
C VAL A 431 2.48 -12.10 9.09
N ASN A 432 3.74 -11.93 9.50
CA ASN A 432 4.56 -12.96 10.15
C ASN A 432 4.55 -14.33 9.43
N VAL A 433 4.85 -14.35 8.12
CA VAL A 433 4.95 -15.59 7.32
C VAL A 433 6.41 -16.02 7.12
N THR A 434 6.68 -17.33 7.17
CA THR A 434 8.05 -17.88 7.16
C THR A 434 8.15 -19.16 6.34
N GLY A 435 8.93 -19.15 5.26
CA GLY A 435 9.12 -20.30 4.38
C GLY A 435 7.86 -20.65 3.59
N CYS A 436 7.08 -19.63 3.21
CA CYS A 436 5.77 -19.79 2.58
C CYS A 436 5.78 -19.42 1.08
N PHE A 437 4.81 -19.97 0.35
CA PHE A 437 4.64 -19.77 -1.09
C PHE A 437 3.16 -19.62 -1.47
N GLU A 438 2.79 -18.60 -2.26
CA GLU A 438 1.41 -18.39 -2.73
C GLU A 438 0.40 -18.29 -1.58
N MET A 439 0.46 -17.20 -0.80
CA MET A 439 -0.40 -16.97 0.36
C MET A 439 -1.19 -15.66 0.20
N ASP A 440 -2.45 -15.63 0.63
CA ASP A 440 -3.25 -14.39 0.73
C ASP A 440 -3.85 -14.23 2.13
N SER A 441 -3.84 -13.00 2.66
CA SER A 441 -4.50 -12.62 3.92
C SER A 441 -4.16 -13.52 5.13
N CYS A 442 -2.94 -14.07 5.18
CA CYS A 442 -2.54 -15.03 6.21
C CYS A 442 -1.69 -14.41 7.33
N ASN A 443 -1.81 -14.95 8.56
CA ASN A 443 -1.12 -14.44 9.74
C ASN A 443 -0.45 -15.56 10.56
N ASN A 444 0.80 -15.35 10.97
CA ASN A 444 1.60 -16.28 11.79
C ASN A 444 1.72 -17.69 11.18
N CYS A 445 1.99 -17.81 9.88
CA CYS A 445 2.04 -19.10 9.18
C CYS A 445 3.47 -19.52 8.78
N SER A 446 3.80 -20.81 8.96
CA SER A 446 5.11 -21.39 8.66
C SER A 446 5.05 -22.55 7.66
N SER A 447 6.04 -22.62 6.76
CA SER A 447 6.28 -23.77 5.84
C SER A 447 5.06 -24.20 5.01
N SER A 448 4.13 -23.28 4.78
CA SER A 448 2.80 -23.50 4.19
C SER A 448 2.67 -22.89 2.79
N MET A 449 1.75 -23.41 1.97
CA MET A 449 1.57 -22.95 0.59
C MET A 449 0.12 -22.93 0.11
N PHE A 450 -0.23 -22.06 -0.83
CA PHE A 450 -1.59 -21.95 -1.39
C PHE A 450 -2.67 -21.77 -0.32
N CYS A 451 -2.44 -20.91 0.68
CA CYS A 451 -3.40 -20.70 1.76
C CYS A 451 -4.02 -19.29 1.72
N HIS A 452 -5.32 -19.22 2.02
CA HIS A 452 -6.12 -17.99 2.02
C HIS A 452 -6.72 -17.73 3.41
N ASN A 453 -6.70 -16.48 3.87
CA ASN A 453 -7.40 -16.01 5.09
C ASN A 453 -7.17 -16.93 6.32
N SER A 454 -5.93 -17.37 6.55
CA SER A 454 -5.62 -18.41 7.52
C SER A 454 -4.63 -17.97 8.60
N GLU A 455 -4.76 -18.55 9.79
CA GLU A 455 -4.07 -18.09 11.00
C GLU A 455 -3.36 -19.24 11.74
N ASN A 456 -2.12 -19.01 12.18
CA ASN A 456 -1.34 -19.97 12.99
C ASN A 456 -1.18 -21.35 12.32
N LEU A 457 -0.99 -21.39 10.99
CA LEU A 457 -0.79 -22.64 10.24
C LEU A 457 0.68 -23.07 10.27
N ASP A 458 0.93 -24.36 10.50
CA ASP A 458 2.26 -24.95 10.41
C ASP A 458 2.26 -26.15 9.46
N ASN A 459 3.06 -26.08 8.38
CA ASN A 459 3.11 -27.12 7.34
C ASN A 459 1.70 -27.46 6.81
N CYS A 460 1.02 -26.49 6.20
CA CYS A 460 -0.29 -26.67 5.57
C CYS A 460 -0.23 -26.38 4.06
N MET A 461 -1.16 -26.93 3.29
CA MET A 461 -1.31 -26.62 1.87
C MET A 461 -2.78 -26.53 1.45
N PHE A 462 -3.10 -25.64 0.50
CA PHE A 462 -4.46 -25.48 -0.05
C PHE A 462 -5.53 -25.25 1.04
N CYS A 463 -5.17 -24.54 2.12
CA CYS A 463 -6.05 -24.31 3.27
C CYS A 463 -6.69 -22.92 3.21
N PHE A 464 -8.01 -22.89 3.31
CA PHE A 464 -8.84 -21.69 3.12
C PHE A 464 -9.64 -21.41 4.38
N ASN A 465 -9.49 -20.21 4.94
CA ASN A 465 -10.19 -19.79 6.16
C ASN A 465 -9.89 -20.67 7.40
N ALA A 466 -8.68 -21.24 7.46
CA ALA A 466 -8.28 -22.23 8.47
C ALA A 466 -7.55 -21.58 9.65
N LYS A 467 -7.70 -22.16 10.85
CA LYS A 467 -6.97 -21.71 12.05
C LYS A 467 -6.30 -22.88 12.77
N SER A 468 -5.07 -22.65 13.22
CA SER A 468 -4.31 -23.53 14.14
C SER A 468 -4.17 -24.98 13.67
N LYS A 469 -4.09 -25.21 12.35
CA LYS A 469 -3.92 -26.54 11.75
C LYS A 469 -2.45 -26.89 11.54
N ARG A 470 -2.14 -28.20 11.61
CA ARG A 470 -0.80 -28.72 11.30
C ARG A 470 -0.84 -29.92 10.37
N TYR A 471 0.09 -29.98 9.41
CA TYR A 471 0.16 -31.06 8.42
C TYR A 471 -1.18 -31.26 7.67
N ALA A 472 -1.81 -30.14 7.31
CA ALA A 472 -3.15 -30.12 6.71
C ALA A 472 -3.13 -29.90 5.20
N ILE A 473 -4.12 -30.48 4.53
CA ILE A 473 -4.39 -30.38 3.10
C ILE A 473 -5.89 -30.09 2.95
N GLY A 474 -6.28 -28.99 2.30
CA GLY A 474 -7.71 -28.73 2.05
C GLY A 474 -8.54 -28.63 3.34
N ASN A 475 -7.98 -28.01 4.37
CA ASN A 475 -8.48 -27.91 5.76
C ASN A 475 -8.55 -29.24 6.56
N VAL A 476 -8.08 -30.37 6.01
CA VAL A 476 -8.05 -31.68 6.68
C VAL A 476 -6.64 -32.01 7.15
N GLU A 477 -6.48 -32.33 8.43
CA GLU A 477 -5.19 -32.76 9.00
C GLU A 477 -4.88 -34.19 8.58
N ALA A 478 -4.07 -34.34 7.53
CA ALA A 478 -3.74 -35.63 6.92
C ALA A 478 -2.70 -36.44 7.73
N GLY A 479 -2.06 -35.80 8.71
CA GLY A 479 -0.90 -36.33 9.43
C GLY A 479 0.40 -36.12 8.66
N ARG A 480 1.53 -36.14 9.39
CA ARG A 480 2.85 -35.75 8.86
C ARG A 480 3.29 -36.56 7.65
N GLU A 481 3.07 -37.88 7.65
CA GLU A 481 3.52 -38.77 6.57
C GLU A 481 2.78 -38.49 5.26
N ASN A 482 1.44 -38.49 5.29
CA ASN A 482 0.60 -38.16 4.13
C ASN A 482 0.85 -36.74 3.64
N TYR A 483 1.01 -35.77 4.55
CA TYR A 483 1.36 -34.40 4.17
C TYR A 483 2.69 -34.34 3.41
N LEU A 484 3.73 -35.02 3.88
CA LEU A 484 5.03 -35.03 3.21
C LEU A 484 4.99 -35.79 1.86
N LYS A 485 4.21 -36.87 1.75
CA LYS A 485 3.93 -37.58 0.48
C LYS A 485 3.36 -36.62 -0.57
N ILE A 486 2.29 -35.89 -0.23
CA ILE A 486 1.65 -34.94 -1.16
C ILE A 486 2.52 -33.70 -1.39
N LYS A 487 3.19 -33.17 -0.36
CA LYS A 487 4.05 -31.96 -0.49
C LYS A 487 5.19 -32.20 -1.48
N LYS A 488 5.79 -33.39 -1.46
CA LYS A 488 6.84 -33.76 -2.42
C LYS A 488 6.31 -33.70 -3.86
N LEU A 489 5.16 -34.30 -4.12
CA LEU A 489 4.50 -34.32 -5.44
C LEU A 489 4.19 -32.90 -5.93
N VAL A 490 3.60 -32.06 -5.08
CA VAL A 490 3.27 -30.66 -5.39
C VAL A 490 4.55 -29.87 -5.71
N VAL A 491 5.57 -29.97 -4.87
CA VAL A 491 6.86 -29.26 -5.04
C VAL A 491 7.60 -29.70 -6.31
N GLU A 492 7.61 -31.00 -6.63
CA GLU A 492 8.30 -31.51 -7.83
C GLU A 492 7.67 -30.99 -9.13
N GLU A 493 6.33 -30.93 -9.22
CA GLU A 493 5.64 -30.40 -10.39
C GLU A 493 5.76 -28.87 -10.49
N LEU A 494 5.59 -28.13 -9.39
CA LEU A 494 5.80 -26.67 -9.37
C LEU A 494 7.22 -26.31 -9.81
N ARG A 495 8.24 -27.00 -9.27
CA ARG A 495 9.64 -26.78 -9.63
C ARG A 495 9.88 -27.04 -11.12
N LYS A 496 9.31 -28.11 -11.68
CA LYS A 496 9.40 -28.44 -13.12
C LYS A 496 8.77 -27.35 -13.99
N ARG A 497 7.59 -26.83 -13.61
CA ARG A 497 6.94 -25.70 -14.30
C ARG A 497 7.84 -24.46 -14.26
N ILE A 498 8.36 -24.07 -13.09
CA ILE A 498 9.24 -22.89 -12.95
C ILE A 498 10.57 -23.06 -13.69
N GLU A 499 11.18 -24.24 -13.66
CA GLU A 499 12.45 -24.52 -14.34
C GLU A 499 12.36 -24.36 -15.86
N VAL A 500 11.20 -24.63 -16.45
CA VAL A 500 10.92 -24.58 -17.90
C VAL A 500 10.31 -23.24 -18.34
N GLN A 501 9.35 -22.70 -17.57
CA GLN A 501 8.49 -21.58 -17.97
C GLN A 501 8.85 -20.25 -17.27
N GLY A 502 9.66 -20.29 -16.21
CA GLY A 502 9.91 -19.13 -15.33
C GLY A 502 8.75 -18.81 -14.37
N GLU A 503 7.73 -19.68 -14.29
CA GLU A 503 6.56 -19.55 -13.43
C GLU A 503 5.96 -20.90 -13.02
N ALA A 504 5.15 -20.90 -11.95
CA ALA A 504 4.49 -22.09 -11.43
C ALA A 504 3.26 -22.55 -12.23
N GLY A 505 2.72 -21.70 -13.11
CA GLY A 505 1.47 -21.96 -13.82
C GLY A 505 0.22 -22.00 -12.93
N LEU A 506 0.34 -21.60 -11.66
CA LEU A 506 -0.70 -21.56 -10.64
C LEU A 506 -0.39 -20.41 -9.69
N ASP A 507 -1.41 -19.74 -9.15
CA ASP A 507 -1.26 -18.81 -8.03
C ASP A 507 -2.44 -18.93 -7.06
N ILE A 508 -2.36 -18.27 -5.89
CA ILE A 508 -3.39 -18.33 -4.85
C ILE A 508 -4.76 -17.79 -5.28
N TYR A 509 -4.86 -17.03 -6.37
CA TYR A 509 -6.11 -16.46 -6.86
C TYR A 509 -6.76 -17.28 -7.97
N ASP A 510 -5.99 -18.11 -8.67
CA ASP A 510 -6.44 -18.87 -9.84
C ASP A 510 -6.71 -20.36 -9.52
N LEU A 511 -6.86 -20.73 -8.25
CA LEU A 511 -7.14 -22.13 -7.81
C LEU A 511 -8.52 -22.67 -8.22
N ARG A 512 -9.41 -21.81 -8.72
CA ARG A 512 -10.77 -22.14 -9.17
C ARG A 512 -11.07 -21.32 -10.42
N ALA A 513 -10.77 -21.92 -11.57
CA ALA A 513 -10.71 -21.29 -12.90
C ALA A 513 -11.89 -21.70 -13.80
#